data_AF-A0A834M748-F1
#
_entry.id   AF-A0A834M748-F1
#
_cell.length_a   1.000
_cell.length_b   1.000
_cell.length_c   1.000
_cell.angle_alpha   90.00
_cell.angle_beta   90.00
_cell.angle_gamma   90.00
#
_symmetry.space_group_name_H-M   'P 1'
#
loop_
_entity.id
_entity.type
_entity.pdbx_description
1 polymer ?
#
loop_
_entity_poly.entity_id
_entity_poly.type
_entity_poly.pdbx_seq_one_letter_code
_entity_poly.pdbx_strand_id
1 'polypeptide(L)'
;MCEVNATNFKTLYPEIEKTLKESKFIGLDIEFSGLNPLKEYTSSLFDTPAERYQKLKENVKSIIPLQIGLTAFIFDSKTNSYCGKIFTFYVQPACFQHIHRKFYFQSSTLNFLKSYNFDFNKFVYSGIPFINKDQEQILRKKFKNNECSETNVNCKELLEEILENEGEVIRKWHDKIKPGEFLTVPRVCSKECDNEEIKYFLHQILRSRLKNIWTCTEKGEFIVKKVTSEERNKLEKEDHLDEDLLKHLGIIVY
;
A
#
# COMPACT_ATOMS: atom_id res chain seq x y z
N MET A 1 -9.06 19.67 9.65
CA MET A 1 -8.99 18.21 9.50
C MET A 1 -8.42 17.91 8.13
N CYS A 2 -7.33 17.15 8.04
CA CYS A 2 -6.67 16.80 6.79
C CYS A 2 -6.92 15.32 6.50
N GLU A 3 -7.56 15.01 5.37
CA GLU A 3 -7.78 13.63 4.95
C GLU A 3 -6.56 13.08 4.24
N VAL A 4 -6.16 11.87 4.62
CA VAL A 4 -4.96 11.20 4.14
C VAL A 4 -5.35 9.83 3.55
N ASN A 5 -4.90 9.58 2.33
CA ASN A 5 -5.23 8.40 1.54
C ASN A 5 -4.01 7.99 0.67
N ALA A 6 -4.09 6.87 -0.05
CA ALA A 6 -2.96 6.32 -0.81
C ALA A 6 -2.36 7.30 -1.84
N THR A 7 -3.19 8.20 -2.40
CA THR A 7 -2.75 9.14 -3.45
C THR A 7 -2.01 10.36 -2.92
N ASN A 8 -2.30 10.79 -1.68
CA ASN A 8 -1.73 12.00 -1.09
C ASN A 8 -0.78 11.73 0.09
N PHE A 9 -0.72 10.50 0.61
CA PHE A 9 0.08 10.15 1.78
C PHE A 9 1.55 10.53 1.62
N LYS A 10 2.17 10.18 0.47
CA LYS A 10 3.59 10.49 0.19
C LYS A 10 3.87 11.99 0.22
N THR A 11 2.96 12.80 -0.34
CA THR A 11 3.09 14.26 -0.40
C THR A 11 2.88 14.89 0.97
N LEU A 12 1.96 14.35 1.77
CA LEU A 12 1.65 14.87 3.12
C LEU A 12 2.61 14.34 4.20
N TYR A 13 3.34 13.25 3.95
CA TYR A 13 4.21 12.61 4.92
C TYR A 13 5.19 13.56 5.62
N PRO A 14 5.92 14.46 4.93
CA PRO A 14 6.84 15.39 5.60
C PRO A 14 6.13 16.34 6.58
N GLU A 15 4.91 16.77 6.24
CA GLU A 15 4.10 17.62 7.10
C GLU A 15 3.56 16.86 8.32
N ILE A 16 3.08 15.64 8.12
CA ILE A 16 2.62 14.74 9.18
C ILE A 16 3.77 14.47 10.14
N GLU A 17 4.93 14.07 9.64
CA GLU A 17 6.11 13.76 10.44
C GLU A 17 6.58 14.98 11.24
N LYS A 18 6.67 16.15 10.61
CA LYS A 18 7.02 17.41 11.30
C LYS A 18 6.02 17.71 12.42
N THR A 19 4.73 17.61 12.14
CA THR A 19 3.67 17.88 13.13
C THR A 19 3.80 16.96 14.34
N LEU A 20 4.00 15.65 14.10
CA LEU A 20 4.17 14.67 15.17
C LEU A 20 5.40 14.98 16.03
N LYS A 21 6.54 15.36 15.42
CA LYS A 21 7.76 15.76 16.13
C LYS A 21 7.58 17.02 16.99
N GLU A 22 6.75 17.97 16.55
CA GLU A 22 6.47 19.21 17.28
C GLU A 22 5.40 19.05 18.37
N SER A 23 4.56 18.02 18.26
CA SER A 23 3.48 17.75 19.21
C SER A 23 3.99 17.34 20.60
N LYS A 24 3.23 17.69 21.63
CA LYS A 24 3.49 17.27 23.01
C LYS A 24 2.87 15.92 23.34
N PHE A 25 1.71 15.65 22.76
CA PHE A 25 1.00 14.39 22.86
C PHE A 25 0.07 14.23 21.65
N ILE A 26 -0.41 13.01 21.46
CA ILE A 26 -1.36 12.66 20.40
C ILE A 26 -2.63 12.03 20.98
N GLY A 27 -3.76 12.26 20.32
CA GLY A 27 -5.00 11.49 20.50
C GLY A 27 -5.23 10.60 19.29
N LEU A 28 -5.72 9.38 19.51
CA LEU A 28 -6.03 8.40 18.47
C LEU A 28 -7.45 7.90 18.64
N ASP A 29 -8.14 7.70 17.52
CA ASP A 29 -9.44 7.05 17.43
C ASP A 29 -9.50 6.21 16.15
N ILE A 30 -10.19 5.07 16.16
CA ILE A 30 -10.15 4.10 15.06
C ILE A 30 -11.55 3.57 14.76
N GLU A 31 -11.93 3.65 13.49
CA GLU A 31 -13.15 3.04 12.96
C GLU A 31 -12.85 1.64 12.44
N PHE A 32 -13.64 0.64 12.86
CA PHE A 32 -13.44 -0.76 12.52
C PHE A 32 -14.55 -1.32 11.62
N SER A 33 -14.25 -2.41 10.91
CA SER A 33 -15.24 -3.15 10.12
C SER A 33 -16.29 -3.90 10.95
N GLY A 34 -16.04 -4.05 12.26
CA GLY A 34 -16.94 -4.67 13.23
C GLY A 34 -16.46 -4.37 14.66
N LEU A 35 -17.23 -4.81 15.66
CA LEU A 35 -16.86 -4.61 17.09
C LEU A 35 -16.68 -5.95 17.80
N ASN A 36 -17.77 -6.68 18.01
CA ASN A 36 -17.79 -7.98 18.69
C ASN A 36 -18.50 -9.01 17.83
N PRO A 37 -17.86 -9.43 16.75
CA PRO A 37 -18.48 -10.31 15.76
C PRO A 37 -18.61 -11.76 16.22
N LEU A 38 -17.77 -12.22 17.14
CA LEU A 38 -17.82 -13.58 17.66
C LEU A 38 -18.53 -13.56 19.03
N LYS A 39 -19.81 -13.98 19.04
CA LYS A 39 -20.63 -13.94 20.25
C LYS A 39 -20.05 -14.79 21.38
N GLU A 40 -19.43 -15.93 21.09
CA GLU A 40 -18.77 -16.77 22.11
C GLU A 40 -17.61 -16.06 22.83
N TYR A 41 -17.01 -15.05 22.21
CA TYR A 41 -15.92 -14.25 22.78
C TYR A 41 -16.42 -12.91 23.33
N THR A 42 -17.68 -12.81 23.71
CA THR A 42 -18.20 -11.61 24.37
C THR A 42 -17.59 -11.48 25.78
N SER A 43 -17.09 -10.29 26.09
CA SER A 43 -16.55 -9.99 27.42
C SER A 43 -17.65 -10.07 28.48
N SER A 44 -17.34 -10.71 29.60
CA SER A 44 -18.17 -10.77 30.80
C SER A 44 -17.64 -9.79 31.85
N LEU A 45 -18.52 -9.33 32.74
CA LEU A 45 -18.14 -8.54 33.92
C LEU A 45 -17.24 -9.33 34.88
N PHE A 46 -17.36 -10.67 34.86
CA PHE A 46 -16.60 -11.57 35.71
C PHE A 46 -15.28 -12.04 35.10
N ASP A 47 -14.97 -11.64 33.86
CA ASP A 47 -13.70 -11.99 33.24
C ASP A 47 -12.54 -11.33 34.01
N THR A 48 -11.52 -12.12 34.31
CA THR A 48 -10.20 -11.61 34.65
C THR A 48 -9.62 -10.79 33.48
N PRO A 49 -8.64 -9.91 33.73
CA PRO A 49 -7.97 -9.17 32.66
C PRO A 49 -7.39 -10.09 31.56
N ALA A 50 -6.87 -11.26 31.93
CA ALA A 50 -6.31 -12.22 30.99
C ALA A 50 -7.39 -12.86 30.10
N GLU A 51 -8.53 -13.26 30.67
CA GLU A 51 -9.65 -13.82 29.92
C GLU A 51 -10.26 -12.78 28.96
N ARG A 52 -10.45 -11.54 29.46
CA ARG A 52 -10.94 -10.44 28.63
C ARG A 52 -9.99 -10.15 27.47
N TYR A 53 -8.68 -10.14 27.72
CA TYR A 53 -7.69 -9.97 26.66
C TYR A 53 -7.80 -11.07 25.60
N GLN A 54 -7.89 -12.35 25.99
CA GLN A 54 -8.02 -13.45 25.02
C GLN A 54 -9.28 -13.32 24.18
N LYS A 55 -10.41 -13.01 24.80
CA LYS A 55 -11.68 -12.78 24.11
C LYS A 55 -11.62 -11.62 23.11
N LEU A 56 -11.05 -10.49 23.52
CA LEU A 56 -10.85 -9.33 22.64
C LEU A 56 -9.91 -9.69 21.49
N LYS A 57 -8.80 -10.36 21.78
CA LYS A 57 -7.82 -10.81 20.80
C LYS A 57 -8.46 -11.68 19.72
N GLU A 58 -9.30 -12.66 20.09
CA GLU A 58 -9.98 -13.51 19.10
C GLU A 58 -10.99 -12.71 18.26
N ASN A 59 -11.75 -11.77 18.85
CA ASN A 59 -12.67 -10.91 18.10
C ASN A 59 -11.95 -10.00 17.08
N VAL A 60 -10.84 -9.39 17.46
CA VAL A 60 -10.16 -8.41 16.60
C VAL A 60 -9.39 -9.04 15.43
N LYS A 61 -9.12 -10.35 15.46
CA LYS A 61 -8.39 -11.04 14.36
C LYS A 61 -9.11 -10.91 13.02
N SER A 62 -10.43 -10.95 13.05
CA SER A 62 -11.28 -11.07 11.86
C SER A 62 -11.99 -9.77 11.45
N ILE A 63 -11.70 -8.68 12.14
CA ILE A 63 -12.05 -7.31 11.75
C ILE A 63 -10.78 -6.52 11.42
N ILE A 64 -10.96 -5.36 10.79
CA ILE A 64 -9.86 -4.49 10.37
C ILE A 64 -10.17 -3.03 10.72
N PRO A 65 -9.14 -2.19 10.92
CA PRO A 65 -9.32 -0.74 10.88
C PRO A 65 -9.68 -0.31 9.45
N LEU A 66 -10.60 0.62 9.33
CA LEU A 66 -11.02 1.27 8.07
C LEU A 66 -10.52 2.70 7.99
N GLN A 67 -10.48 3.38 9.15
CA GLN A 67 -10.03 4.74 9.29
C GLN A 67 -9.34 4.95 10.64
N ILE A 68 -8.29 5.76 10.66
CA ILE A 68 -7.57 6.16 11.87
C ILE A 68 -7.62 7.69 11.97
N GLY A 69 -8.26 8.20 13.01
CA GLY A 69 -8.20 9.60 13.41
C GLY A 69 -6.99 9.84 14.30
N LEU A 70 -6.16 10.82 13.94
CA LEU A 70 -5.00 11.24 14.72
C LEU A 70 -5.08 12.74 14.99
N THR A 71 -4.98 13.14 16.24
CA THR A 71 -4.86 14.56 16.63
C THR A 71 -3.53 14.79 17.31
N ALA A 72 -2.67 15.63 16.71
CA ALA A 72 -1.40 16.05 17.29
C ALA A 72 -1.57 17.39 18.02
N PHE A 73 -1.28 17.44 19.31
CA PHE A 73 -1.47 18.64 20.14
C PHE A 73 -0.15 19.39 20.30
N ILE A 74 -0.09 20.59 19.72
CA ILE A 74 1.08 21.48 19.74
C ILE A 74 0.81 22.59 20.76
N PHE A 75 1.73 22.80 21.69
CA PHE A 75 1.60 23.84 22.70
C PHE A 75 2.09 25.19 22.16
N ASP A 76 1.23 26.21 22.21
CA ASP A 76 1.60 27.59 21.94
C ASP A 76 1.85 28.34 23.26
N SER A 77 3.13 28.62 23.52
CA SER A 77 3.55 29.37 24.71
C SER A 77 3.06 30.83 24.75
N LYS A 78 2.75 31.44 23.60
CA LYS A 78 2.29 32.84 23.53
C LYS A 78 0.86 32.98 24.02
N THR A 79 0.01 32.02 23.66
CA THR A 79 -1.40 31.98 24.05
C THR A 79 -1.67 31.08 25.25
N ASN A 80 -0.65 30.35 25.73
CA ASN A 80 -0.74 29.35 26.80
C ASN A 80 -1.86 28.31 26.53
N SER A 81 -1.93 27.82 25.29
CA SER A 81 -2.98 26.90 24.85
C SER A 81 -2.44 25.81 23.92
N TYR A 82 -3.25 24.78 23.67
CA TYR A 82 -2.93 23.73 22.71
C TYR A 82 -3.68 23.96 21.40
N CYS A 83 -2.97 23.80 20.28
CA CYS A 83 -3.53 23.69 18.96
C CYS A 83 -3.52 22.23 18.52
N GLY A 84 -4.69 21.67 18.19
CA GLY A 84 -4.81 20.31 17.68
C GLY A 84 -4.76 20.29 16.16
N LYS A 85 -3.79 19.58 15.58
CA LYS A 85 -3.77 19.28 14.15
C LYS A 85 -4.28 17.88 13.90
N ILE A 86 -5.36 17.78 13.12
CA ILE A 86 -6.15 16.56 12.95
C ILE A 86 -5.88 15.96 11.56
N PHE A 87 -5.52 14.68 11.53
CA PHE A 87 -5.37 13.86 10.34
C PHE A 87 -6.33 12.68 10.39
N THR A 88 -6.94 12.37 9.25
CA THR A 88 -7.86 11.24 9.11
C THR A 88 -7.33 10.33 8.01
N PHE A 89 -6.78 9.19 8.40
CA PHE A 89 -6.18 8.22 7.50
C PHE A 89 -7.21 7.17 7.11
N TYR A 90 -7.50 7.03 5.82
CA TYR A 90 -8.22 5.85 5.31
C TYR A 90 -7.19 4.75 5.06
N VAL A 91 -7.43 3.55 5.60
CA VAL A 91 -6.45 2.44 5.58
C VAL A 91 -7.12 1.15 5.15
N GLN A 92 -6.39 0.29 4.44
CA GLN A 92 -6.87 -1.03 4.04
C GLN A 92 -5.76 -2.09 4.15
N PRO A 93 -6.07 -3.36 4.43
CA PRO A 93 -5.07 -4.41 4.38
C PRO A 93 -4.46 -4.48 2.98
N ALA A 94 -3.14 -4.54 2.89
CA ALA A 94 -2.48 -4.74 1.60
C ALA A 94 -2.86 -6.10 0.99
N CYS A 95 -2.79 -6.17 -0.33
CA CYS A 95 -3.07 -7.37 -1.11
C CYS A 95 -1.90 -7.60 -2.07
N PHE A 96 -1.03 -8.57 -1.76
CA PHE A 96 0.14 -8.89 -2.59
C PHE A 96 0.66 -10.30 -2.31
N GLN A 97 0.72 -11.15 -3.33
CA GLN A 97 1.27 -12.51 -3.31
C GLN A 97 0.66 -13.50 -2.28
N HIS A 98 1.09 -13.41 -1.03
CA HIS A 98 0.62 -14.26 0.07
C HIS A 98 -0.01 -13.44 1.20
N ILE A 99 0.03 -12.11 1.05
CA ILE A 99 -0.63 -11.16 1.93
C ILE A 99 -2.03 -10.97 1.39
N HIS A 100 -2.96 -11.77 1.91
CA HIS A 100 -4.39 -11.67 1.60
C HIS A 100 -5.17 -11.84 2.89
N ARG A 101 -5.51 -10.73 3.54
CA ARG A 101 -6.27 -10.77 4.80
C ARG A 101 -7.75 -11.00 4.50
N LYS A 102 -8.30 -12.06 5.10
CA LYS A 102 -9.75 -12.27 5.16
C LYS A 102 -10.30 -11.56 6.39
N PHE A 103 -11.33 -10.76 6.18
CA PHE A 103 -12.05 -10.03 7.22
C PHE A 103 -13.52 -9.92 6.81
N TYR A 104 -14.40 -9.56 7.74
CA TYR A 104 -15.80 -9.29 7.42
C TYR A 104 -16.23 -7.90 7.89
N PHE A 105 -17.36 -7.50 7.36
CA PHE A 105 -18.12 -6.36 7.85
C PHE A 105 -19.29 -6.83 8.70
N GLN A 106 -19.45 -6.21 9.87
CA GLN A 106 -20.62 -6.40 10.71
C GLN A 106 -21.72 -5.44 10.26
N SER A 107 -22.90 -5.95 9.90
CA SER A 107 -24.00 -5.14 9.33
C SER A 107 -24.42 -3.98 10.24
N SER A 108 -24.42 -4.16 11.57
CA SER A 108 -24.73 -3.08 12.51
C SER A 108 -23.67 -1.98 12.49
N THR A 109 -22.40 -2.34 12.34
CA THR A 109 -21.28 -1.38 12.22
C THR A 109 -21.36 -0.62 10.91
N LEU A 110 -21.67 -1.30 9.79
CA LEU A 110 -21.95 -0.64 8.52
C LEU A 110 -23.08 0.39 8.64
N ASN A 111 -24.20 0.02 9.28
CA ASN A 111 -25.33 0.92 9.46
C ASN A 111 -24.97 2.13 10.34
N PHE A 112 -24.19 1.90 11.42
CA PHE A 112 -23.67 2.97 12.26
C PHE A 112 -22.78 3.92 11.46
N LEU A 113 -21.73 3.42 10.80
CA LEU A 113 -20.80 4.24 10.02
C LEU A 113 -21.52 5.01 8.90
N LYS A 114 -22.49 4.37 8.23
CA LYS A 114 -23.36 5.03 7.25
C LYS A 114 -24.15 6.19 7.87
N SER A 115 -24.67 6.05 9.09
CA SER A 115 -25.41 7.13 9.76
C SER A 115 -24.55 8.35 10.10
N TYR A 116 -23.23 8.19 10.15
CA TYR A 116 -22.25 9.26 10.32
C TYR A 116 -21.54 9.65 9.02
N ASN A 117 -22.10 9.28 7.85
CA ASN A 117 -21.57 9.62 6.53
C ASN A 117 -20.14 9.11 6.25
N PHE A 118 -19.77 7.95 6.81
CA PHE A 118 -18.51 7.30 6.45
C PHE A 118 -18.48 6.98 4.95
N ASP A 119 -17.42 7.43 4.27
CA ASP A 119 -17.22 7.17 2.85
C ASP A 119 -16.44 5.86 2.63
N PHE A 120 -17.18 4.78 2.35
CA PHE A 120 -16.59 3.47 2.05
C PHE A 120 -15.78 3.45 0.76
N ASN A 121 -16.03 4.37 -0.19
CA ASN A 121 -15.23 4.44 -1.42
C ASN A 121 -13.80 4.90 -1.11
N LYS A 122 -13.62 5.83 -0.16
CA LYS A 122 -12.28 6.25 0.28
C LYS A 122 -11.50 5.11 0.93
N PHE A 123 -12.18 4.21 1.65
CA PHE A 123 -11.58 2.98 2.16
C PHE A 123 -11.18 2.03 1.01
N VAL A 124 -12.10 1.68 0.11
CA VAL A 124 -11.87 0.65 -0.92
C VAL A 124 -10.90 1.12 -2.01
N TYR A 125 -11.12 2.30 -2.59
CA TYR A 125 -10.38 2.75 -3.78
C TYR A 125 -9.13 3.56 -3.44
N SER A 126 -9.04 4.10 -2.23
CA SER A 126 -7.96 5.01 -1.86
C SER A 126 -7.38 4.74 -0.48
N GLY A 127 -7.76 3.62 0.16
CA GLY A 127 -7.20 3.24 1.45
C GLY A 127 -5.70 3.04 1.34
N ILE A 128 -4.94 3.61 2.27
CA ILE A 128 -3.50 3.39 2.38
C ILE A 128 -3.30 1.91 2.75
N PRO A 129 -2.61 1.13 1.91
CA PRO A 129 -2.34 -0.26 2.22
C PRO A 129 -1.43 -0.37 3.46
N PHE A 130 -1.68 -1.39 4.28
CA PHE A 130 -0.83 -1.69 5.43
C PHE A 130 -0.48 -3.18 5.50
N ILE A 131 0.73 -3.42 6.01
CA ILE A 131 1.24 -4.74 6.39
C ILE A 131 1.86 -4.63 7.79
N ASN A 132 1.90 -5.75 8.51
CA ASN A 132 2.61 -5.81 9.79
C ASN A 132 4.09 -6.19 9.58
N LYS A 133 4.87 -6.13 10.66
CA LYS A 133 6.31 -6.47 10.64
C LYS A 133 6.61 -7.87 10.15
N ASP A 134 5.83 -8.86 10.56
CA ASP A 134 6.08 -10.25 10.20
C ASP A 134 5.86 -10.45 8.69
N GLN A 135 4.80 -9.87 8.15
CA GLN A 135 4.49 -9.85 6.72
C GLN A 135 5.61 -9.16 5.92
N GLU A 136 6.08 -8.00 6.37
CA GLU A 136 7.21 -7.29 5.74
C GLU A 136 8.48 -8.16 5.74
N GLN A 137 8.81 -8.80 6.87
CA GLN A 137 9.99 -9.66 6.96
C GLN A 137 9.90 -10.88 6.04
N ILE A 138 8.71 -11.49 5.91
CA ILE A 138 8.49 -12.60 5.00
C ILE A 138 8.64 -12.13 3.55
N LEU A 139 8.07 -10.99 3.18
CA LEU A 139 8.23 -10.42 1.83
C LEU A 139 9.70 -10.14 1.50
N ARG A 140 10.44 -9.49 2.41
CA ARG A 140 11.87 -9.21 2.23
C ARG A 140 12.69 -10.48 2.00
N LYS A 141 12.36 -11.59 2.68
CA LYS A 141 13.00 -12.90 2.42
C LYS A 141 12.64 -13.44 1.04
N LYS A 142 11.37 -13.35 0.65
CA LYS A 142 10.90 -13.82 -0.66
C LYS A 142 11.53 -13.04 -1.82
N PHE A 143 11.67 -11.72 -1.69
CA PHE A 143 12.36 -10.90 -2.68
C PHE A 143 13.82 -11.34 -2.86
N LYS A 144 14.56 -11.49 -1.75
CA LYS A 144 15.96 -11.98 -1.79
C LYS A 144 16.12 -13.35 -2.44
N ASN A 145 15.13 -14.23 -2.25
CA ASN A 145 15.15 -15.59 -2.80
C ASN A 145 14.52 -15.69 -4.20
N ASN A 146 14.01 -14.59 -4.78
CA ASN A 146 13.22 -14.58 -6.02
C ASN A 146 12.01 -15.55 -5.99
N GLU A 147 11.32 -15.62 -4.84
CA GLU A 147 10.17 -16.51 -4.62
C GLU A 147 8.80 -15.84 -4.91
N CYS A 148 8.79 -14.56 -5.28
CA CYS A 148 7.59 -13.89 -5.76
C CYS A 148 7.32 -14.28 -7.21
N SER A 149 6.08 -14.67 -7.50
CA SER A 149 5.70 -15.18 -8.81
C SER A 149 4.61 -14.34 -9.45
N GLU A 150 4.79 -14.05 -10.73
CA GLU A 150 3.77 -13.42 -11.59
C GLU A 150 2.50 -14.28 -11.72
N THR A 151 2.59 -15.58 -11.44
CA THR A 151 1.44 -16.49 -11.48
C THR A 151 0.44 -16.24 -10.35
N ASN A 152 0.87 -15.57 -9.27
CA ASN A 152 0.05 -15.28 -8.09
C ASN A 152 -0.43 -13.82 -8.06
N VAL A 153 -0.37 -13.12 -9.20
CA VAL A 153 -0.87 -11.75 -9.33
C VAL A 153 -2.40 -11.76 -9.23
N ASN A 154 -2.95 -10.85 -8.42
CA ASN A 154 -4.40 -10.76 -8.23
C ASN A 154 -5.16 -10.53 -9.55
N CYS A 155 -4.53 -9.84 -10.50
CA CYS A 155 -5.06 -9.52 -11.82
C CYS A 155 -4.22 -10.15 -12.94
N LYS A 156 -4.02 -11.48 -12.90
CA LYS A 156 -3.20 -12.22 -13.88
C LYS A 156 -3.62 -11.99 -15.33
N GLU A 157 -4.93 -11.99 -15.60
CA GLU A 157 -5.48 -11.77 -16.95
C GLU A 157 -5.06 -10.41 -17.53
N LEU A 158 -5.10 -9.36 -16.69
CA LEU A 158 -4.68 -8.02 -17.09
C LEU A 158 -3.17 -7.95 -17.36
N LEU A 159 -2.36 -8.64 -16.55
CA LEU A 159 -0.92 -8.72 -16.80
C LEU A 159 -0.62 -9.44 -18.12
N GLU A 160 -1.30 -10.54 -18.42
CA GLU A 160 -1.16 -11.29 -19.67
C GLU A 160 -1.59 -10.45 -20.87
N GLU A 161 -2.74 -9.76 -20.77
CA GLU A 161 -3.23 -8.84 -21.81
C GLU A 161 -2.23 -7.71 -22.11
N ILE A 162 -1.63 -7.10 -21.08
CA ILE A 162 -0.61 -6.06 -21.26
C ILE A 162 0.63 -6.65 -21.93
N LEU A 163 1.09 -7.83 -21.51
CA LEU A 163 2.27 -8.48 -22.09
C LEU A 163 2.06 -8.87 -23.55
N GLU A 164 0.86 -9.30 -23.94
CA GLU A 164 0.53 -9.62 -25.33
C GLU A 164 0.51 -8.36 -26.19
N ASN A 165 -0.20 -7.33 -25.75
CA ASN A 165 -0.38 -6.09 -26.51
C ASN A 165 0.91 -5.27 -26.60
N GLU A 166 1.53 -4.99 -25.46
CA GLU A 166 2.71 -4.12 -25.38
C GLU A 166 3.99 -4.88 -25.65
N GLY A 167 4.04 -6.19 -25.39
CA GLY A 167 5.24 -7.01 -25.63
C GLY A 167 5.64 -7.06 -27.10
N GLU A 168 4.67 -7.14 -28.02
CA GLU A 168 4.95 -7.05 -29.46
C GLU A 168 5.51 -5.69 -29.86
N VAL A 169 4.94 -4.61 -29.31
CA VAL A 169 5.37 -3.23 -29.59
C VAL A 169 6.79 -3.02 -29.08
N ILE A 170 7.06 -3.42 -27.84
CA ILE A 170 8.39 -3.36 -27.21
C ILE A 170 9.40 -4.18 -28.02
N ARG A 171 9.04 -5.37 -28.51
CA ARG A 171 9.95 -6.20 -29.32
C ARG A 171 10.26 -5.55 -30.67
N LYS A 172 9.24 -5.09 -31.40
CA LYS A 172 9.40 -4.40 -32.69
C LYS A 172 10.23 -3.12 -32.54
N TRP A 173 10.06 -2.39 -31.44
CA TRP A 173 10.86 -1.23 -31.08
C TRP A 173 12.31 -1.63 -30.75
N HIS A 174 12.50 -2.66 -29.92
CA HIS A 174 13.81 -3.14 -29.48
C HIS A 174 14.74 -3.46 -30.66
N ASP A 175 14.25 -4.10 -31.73
CA ASP A 175 15.09 -4.54 -32.84
C ASP A 175 15.61 -3.40 -33.73
N LYS A 176 14.94 -2.24 -33.73
CA LYS A 176 15.25 -1.12 -34.64
C LYS A 176 16.11 -0.02 -34.03
N ILE A 177 16.18 0.04 -32.71
CA ILE A 177 16.53 1.26 -31.98
C ILE A 177 17.97 1.19 -31.43
N LYS A 178 18.61 2.35 -31.24
CA LYS A 178 19.97 2.44 -30.67
C LYS A 178 19.94 2.57 -29.14
N PRO A 179 21.02 2.18 -28.42
CA PRO A 179 21.14 2.46 -26.99
C PRO A 179 20.98 3.95 -26.69
N GLY A 180 20.25 4.27 -25.62
CA GLY A 180 19.95 5.63 -25.18
C GLY A 180 18.53 6.10 -25.46
N GLU A 181 17.86 5.52 -26.47
CA GLU A 181 16.47 5.83 -26.78
C GLU A 181 15.49 5.10 -25.83
N PHE A 182 14.28 5.64 -25.71
CA PHE A 182 13.23 5.11 -24.84
C PHE A 182 11.87 5.04 -25.55
N LEU A 183 11.01 4.18 -25.02
CA LEU A 183 9.61 4.01 -25.40
C LEU A 183 8.75 4.20 -24.15
N THR A 184 7.74 5.05 -24.24
CA THR A 184 6.69 5.12 -23.22
C THR A 184 5.62 4.07 -23.51
N VAL A 185 5.08 3.47 -22.45
CA VAL A 185 4.01 2.47 -22.51
C VAL A 185 2.82 3.01 -21.70
N PRO A 186 2.05 3.97 -22.25
CA PRO A 186 1.04 4.72 -21.49
C PRO A 186 -0.06 3.83 -20.92
N ARG A 187 -0.35 2.70 -21.57
CA ARG A 187 -1.38 1.75 -21.16
C ARG A 187 -1.16 1.23 -19.74
N VAL A 188 0.10 0.98 -19.35
CA VAL A 188 0.47 0.48 -18.01
C VAL A 188 0.11 1.46 -16.89
N CYS A 189 0.07 2.76 -17.20
CA CYS A 189 -0.28 3.81 -16.24
C CYS A 189 -1.65 4.44 -16.54
N SER A 190 -2.47 3.80 -17.39
CA SER A 190 -3.83 4.23 -17.63
C SER A 190 -4.70 4.01 -16.38
N LYS A 191 -5.75 4.81 -16.19
CA LYS A 191 -6.67 4.68 -15.04
C LYS A 191 -7.27 3.28 -14.89
N GLU A 192 -7.36 2.54 -15.99
CA GLU A 192 -7.91 1.18 -16.04
C GLU A 192 -6.89 0.12 -15.58
N CYS A 193 -5.58 0.41 -15.69
CA CYS A 193 -4.49 -0.53 -15.45
C CYS A 193 -3.50 -0.09 -14.35
N ASP A 194 -3.74 1.05 -13.70
CA ASP A 194 -2.83 1.66 -12.72
C ASP A 194 -2.75 0.83 -11.43
N ASN A 195 -1.93 -0.21 -11.46
CA ASN A 195 -1.76 -1.18 -10.39
C ASN A 195 -0.27 -1.45 -10.15
N GLU A 196 0.20 -1.19 -8.93
CA GLU A 196 1.62 -1.33 -8.57
C GLU A 196 2.12 -2.77 -8.59
N GLU A 197 1.28 -3.77 -8.28
CA GLU A 197 1.64 -5.18 -8.40
C GLU A 197 1.92 -5.54 -9.88
N ILE A 198 1.07 -5.07 -10.79
CA ILE A 198 1.25 -5.28 -12.24
C ILE A 198 2.53 -4.61 -12.73
N LYS A 199 2.77 -3.34 -12.37
CA LYS A 199 3.99 -2.62 -12.75
C LYS A 199 5.24 -3.34 -12.25
N TYR A 200 5.23 -3.80 -11.00
CA TYR A 200 6.33 -4.56 -10.41
C TYR A 200 6.67 -5.80 -11.24
N PHE A 201 5.69 -6.64 -11.57
CA PHE A 201 5.95 -7.84 -12.38
C PHE A 201 6.31 -7.51 -13.84
N LEU A 202 5.75 -6.45 -14.43
CA LEU A 202 6.19 -5.97 -15.74
C LEU A 202 7.67 -5.57 -15.75
N HIS A 203 8.12 -4.86 -14.71
CA HIS A 203 9.55 -4.55 -14.56
C HIS A 203 10.39 -5.84 -14.54
N GLN A 204 10.04 -6.81 -13.70
CA GLN A 204 10.78 -8.07 -13.58
C GLN A 204 10.79 -8.88 -14.89
N ILE A 205 9.62 -9.08 -15.50
CA ILE A 205 9.46 -9.89 -16.72
C ILE A 205 10.23 -9.27 -17.89
N LEU A 206 10.08 -7.96 -18.12
CA LEU A 206 10.75 -7.28 -19.23
C LEU A 206 12.27 -7.28 -19.04
N ARG A 207 12.77 -6.97 -17.84
CA ARG A 207 14.21 -6.98 -17.53
C ARG A 207 14.83 -8.38 -17.64
N SER A 208 14.06 -9.44 -17.35
CA SER A 208 14.48 -10.84 -17.50
C SER A 208 14.53 -11.29 -18.96
N ARG A 209 13.48 -11.00 -19.74
CA ARG A 209 13.36 -11.43 -21.14
C ARG A 209 14.31 -10.69 -22.09
N LEU A 210 14.58 -9.41 -21.83
CA LEU A 210 15.38 -8.55 -22.70
C LEU A 210 16.59 -8.00 -21.92
N LYS A 211 17.79 -8.51 -22.23
CA LYS A 211 19.03 -8.14 -21.51
C LYS A 211 19.52 -6.72 -21.78
N ASN A 212 19.11 -6.10 -22.88
CA ASN A 212 19.58 -4.78 -23.31
C ASN A 212 18.54 -3.67 -23.09
N ILE A 213 17.60 -3.89 -22.17
CA ILE A 213 16.64 -2.86 -21.75
C ILE A 213 16.71 -2.63 -20.25
N TRP A 214 16.24 -1.45 -19.86
CA TRP A 214 15.90 -1.08 -18.50
C TRP A 214 14.49 -0.49 -18.48
N THR A 215 13.76 -0.69 -17.39
CA THR A 215 12.40 -0.17 -17.23
C THR A 215 12.31 0.71 -15.99
N CYS A 216 11.63 1.84 -16.08
CA CYS A 216 11.38 2.75 -14.95
C CYS A 216 9.99 3.37 -15.04
N THR A 217 9.47 3.85 -13.91
CA THR A 217 8.21 4.62 -13.87
C THR A 217 8.54 6.06 -13.50
N GLU A 218 8.41 6.99 -14.44
CA GLU A 218 8.74 8.41 -14.24
C GLU A 218 7.54 9.27 -14.61
N LYS A 219 7.21 10.25 -13.75
CA LYS A 219 6.11 11.22 -13.97
C LYS A 219 4.74 10.57 -14.31
N GLY A 220 4.50 9.36 -13.83
CA GLY A 220 3.27 8.62 -14.11
C GLY A 220 3.26 7.90 -15.46
N GLU A 221 4.42 7.72 -16.09
CA GLU A 221 4.58 6.94 -17.32
C GLU A 221 5.52 5.76 -17.09
N PHE A 222 5.15 4.61 -17.64
CA PHE A 222 6.04 3.44 -17.68
C PHE A 222 6.96 3.55 -18.89
N ILE A 223 8.26 3.56 -18.67
CA ILE A 223 9.29 3.80 -19.68
C ILE A 223 10.14 2.56 -19.85
N VAL A 224 10.39 2.18 -21.10
CA VAL A 224 11.35 1.15 -21.50
C VAL A 224 12.51 1.83 -22.23
N LYS A 225 13.72 1.76 -21.67
CA LYS A 225 14.93 2.36 -22.22
C LYS A 225 15.87 1.29 -22.76
N LYS A 226 16.45 1.50 -23.95
CA LYS A 226 17.48 0.62 -24.48
C LYS A 226 18.83 1.03 -23.88
N VAL A 227 19.50 0.08 -23.24
CA VAL A 227 20.73 0.33 -22.48
C VAL A 227 21.84 -0.62 -22.91
N THR A 228 23.08 -0.16 -22.76
CA THR A 228 24.25 -1.02 -22.89
C THR A 228 24.38 -1.95 -21.68
N SER A 229 25.17 -3.03 -21.81
CA SER A 229 25.44 -3.93 -20.69
C SER A 229 26.15 -3.23 -19.52
N GLU A 230 27.00 -2.23 -19.80
CA GLU A 230 27.67 -1.45 -18.75
C GLU A 230 26.69 -0.56 -17.98
N GLU A 231 25.81 0.15 -18.70
CA GLU A 231 24.75 0.96 -18.09
C GLU A 231 23.79 0.11 -17.27
N ARG A 232 23.40 -1.06 -17.78
CA ARG A 232 22.54 -2.00 -17.05
C ARG A 232 23.15 -2.41 -15.72
N ASN A 233 24.44 -2.78 -15.71
CA ASN A 233 25.12 -3.17 -14.48
C ASN A 233 25.21 -2.03 -13.45
N LYS A 234 25.20 -0.76 -13.89
CA LYS A 234 25.11 0.41 -12.99
C LYS A 234 23.69 0.53 -12.44
N LEU A 235 22.69 0.46 -13.29
CA LEU A 235 21.27 0.58 -12.91
C LEU A 235 20.81 -0.56 -11.99
N GLU A 236 21.28 -1.79 -12.19
CA GLU A 236 20.98 -2.93 -11.30
C GLU A 236 21.50 -2.72 -9.87
N LYS A 237 22.58 -1.96 -9.68
CA LYS A 237 23.12 -1.65 -8.35
C LYS A 237 22.33 -0.56 -7.63
N GLU A 238 21.64 0.29 -8.39
CA GLU A 238 20.82 1.39 -7.90
C GLU A 238 19.32 1.04 -7.92
N ASP A 239 18.98 -0.21 -8.23
CA ASP A 239 17.59 -0.64 -8.32
C ASP A 239 16.94 -0.67 -6.94
N HIS A 240 15.78 -0.02 -6.86
CA HIS A 240 15.00 0.10 -5.62
C HIS A 240 13.59 -0.47 -5.77
N LEU A 241 13.36 -1.28 -6.81
CA LEU A 241 12.05 -1.83 -7.16
C LEU A 241 11.36 -2.51 -5.97
N ASP A 242 12.07 -3.38 -5.25
CA ASP A 242 11.54 -4.10 -4.10
C ASP A 242 11.21 -3.16 -2.92
N GLU A 243 12.08 -2.19 -2.66
CA GLU A 243 11.86 -1.22 -1.57
C GLU A 243 10.71 -0.26 -1.89
N ASP A 244 10.55 0.12 -3.15
CA ASP A 244 9.47 1.00 -3.57
C ASP A 244 8.11 0.28 -3.52
N LEU A 245 8.07 -1.00 -3.88
CA LEU A 245 6.89 -1.84 -3.65
C LEU A 245 6.59 -1.98 -2.15
N LEU A 246 7.60 -2.20 -1.29
CA LEU A 246 7.37 -2.30 0.16
C LEU A 246 6.84 -1.00 0.75
N LYS A 247 7.37 0.15 0.34
CA LYS A 247 6.84 1.47 0.74
C LYS A 247 5.41 1.65 0.24
N HIS A 248 5.10 1.16 -0.96
CA HIS A 248 3.74 1.20 -1.48
C HIS A 248 2.80 0.32 -0.65
N LEU A 249 3.22 -0.87 -0.23
CA LEU A 249 2.38 -1.84 0.50
C LEU A 249 2.16 -1.51 1.98
N GLY A 250 2.85 -0.53 2.58
CA GLY A 250 2.82 -0.40 4.04
C GLY A 250 3.12 0.95 4.66
N ILE A 251 2.17 1.43 5.45
CA ILE A 251 2.44 1.91 6.82
C ILE A 251 2.60 0.69 7.72
N ILE A 252 3.65 0.64 8.54
CA ILE A 252 3.83 -0.42 9.56
C ILE A 252 2.85 -0.15 10.70
N VAL A 253 1.75 -0.92 10.74
CA VAL A 253 0.78 -0.89 11.84
C VAL A 253 1.19 -1.95 12.87
N TYR A 254 1.38 -1.52 14.11
CA TYR A 254 1.80 -2.35 15.25
C TYR A 254 0.60 -2.86 16.05
#